data_AF-A0A3D6BRK1-F1
#
_entry.id   AF-A0A3D6BRK1-F1
#
_cell.length_a   1.000
_cell.length_b   1.000
_cell.length_c   1.000
_cell.angle_alpha   90.00
_cell.angle_beta   90.00
_cell.angle_gamma   90.00
#
_symmetry.space_group_name_H-M   'P 1'
#
loop_
_entity.id
_entity.type
_entity.pdbx_description
1 polymer ?
#
loop_
_entity_poly.entity_id
_entity_poly.type
_entity_poly.pdbx_seq_one_letter_code
_entity_poly.pdbx_strand_id
1 'polypeptide(L)' 'MENKKELRHWLNAFGLEHPLVIAGPCSAETEEQVLNIAHQLKDSDTTVLRAGIWKPRTRP' A
#
# COMPACT_ATOMS: atom_id res chain seq x y z
N MET A 1 -23.19 -1.43 4.51
CA MET A 1 -22.63 -2.66 3.90
C MET A 1 -22.05 -3.48 5.03
N GLU A 2 -22.54 -4.69 5.24
CA GLU A 2 -22.04 -5.56 6.33
C GLU A 2 -20.78 -6.30 5.89
N ASN A 3 -19.74 -6.25 6.72
CA ASN A 3 -18.50 -6.97 6.47
C ASN A 3 -18.66 -8.43 6.92
N LYS A 4 -18.72 -9.36 5.96
CA LYS A 4 -18.80 -10.79 6.23
C LYS A 4 -17.45 -11.47 6.09
N LYS A 5 -17.19 -12.50 6.90
CA LYS A 5 -15.92 -13.25 6.89
C LYS A 5 -15.60 -13.88 5.54
N GLU A 6 -16.60 -14.21 4.73
CA GLU A 6 -16.39 -14.78 3.39
C GLU A 6 -15.79 -13.76 2.41
N LEU A 7 -15.87 -12.46 2.69
CA LEU A 7 -15.35 -11.42 1.78
C LEU A 7 -13.82 -11.32 1.80
N ARG A 8 -13.13 -12.03 2.70
CA ARG A 8 -11.66 -11.98 2.84
C ARG A 8 -10.89 -12.92 1.90
N HIS A 9 -11.54 -13.57 0.94
CA HIS A 9 -10.87 -14.49 0.02
C HIS A 9 -9.68 -13.84 -0.70
N TRP A 10 -9.79 -12.55 -1.07
CA TRP A 10 -8.70 -11.79 -1.68
C TRP A 10 -7.45 -11.70 -0.78
N LEU A 11 -7.63 -11.60 0.54
CA LEU A 11 -6.55 -11.52 1.50
C LEU A 11 -5.86 -12.88 1.67
N ASN A 12 -6.66 -13.94 1.76
CA ASN A 12 -6.13 -15.31 1.87
C ASN A 12 -5.32 -15.71 0.62
N ALA A 13 -5.68 -15.20 -0.56
CA ALA A 13 -4.97 -15.47 -1.82
C ALA A 13 -3.51 -14.97 -1.84
N PHE A 14 -3.14 -14.00 -0.98
CA PHE A 14 -1.74 -13.58 -0.84
C PHE A 14 -0.86 -14.62 -0.14
N GLY A 15 -1.43 -15.61 0.57
CA GLY A 15 -0.68 -16.70 1.19
C GLY A 15 0.35 -16.26 2.24
N LEU A 16 0.12 -15.12 2.91
CA LEU A 16 1.09 -14.53 3.84
C LEU A 16 1.15 -15.31 5.17
N GLU A 17 2.37 -15.57 5.64
CA GLU A 17 2.62 -16.12 6.98
C GLU A 17 2.58 -15.04 8.08
N HIS A 18 2.60 -13.77 7.67
CA HIS A 18 2.54 -12.58 8.49
C HIS A 18 1.32 -11.71 8.12
N PRO A 19 0.94 -10.71 8.94
CA PRO A 19 -0.12 -9.77 8.57
C PRO A 19 0.18 -9.05 7.25
N LEU A 20 -0.88 -8.67 6.51
CA LEU A 20 -0.74 -7.83 5.32
C LEU A 20 -0.15 -6.47 5.71
N VAL A 21 1.00 -6.13 5.12
CA VAL A 21 1.66 -4.83 5.31
C VAL A 21 1.49 -3.98 4.06
N ILE A 22 0.95 -2.77 4.24
CA ILE A 22 0.76 -1.78 3.19
C ILE A 22 1.64 -0.57 3.53
N ALA A 23 2.67 -0.31 2.72
CA ALA A 23 3.64 0.75 2.95
C ALA A 23 3.91 1.55 1.67
N GLY A 24 4.55 2.71 1.81
CA GLY A 24 4.86 3.60 0.70
C GLY A 24 4.68 5.07 1.06
N PRO A 25 5.06 6.00 0.16
CA PRO A 25 5.09 7.41 0.48
C PRO A 25 3.70 7.98 0.79
N CYS A 26 3.67 9.09 1.53
CA CYS A 26 2.42 9.79 1.85
C CYS A 26 1.72 10.31 0.59
N SER A 27 2.51 10.86 -0.34
CA SER A 27 2.09 11.40 -1.64
C SER A 27 3.04 10.86 -2.72
N ALA A 28 2.56 10.65 -3.95
CA ALA A 28 3.42 10.41 -5.10
C ALA A 28 3.91 11.78 -5.62
N GLU A 29 5.14 12.18 -5.25
CA GLU A 29 5.65 13.51 -5.57
C GLU A 29 6.48 13.50 -6.86
N THR A 30 7.32 12.49 -7.04
CA THR A 30 8.09 12.29 -8.27
C THR A 30 8.17 10.79 -8.61
N GLU A 31 8.40 10.48 -9.89
CA GLU A 31 8.64 9.09 -10.34
C GLU A 31 9.83 8.47 -9.61
N GLU A 32 10.95 9.19 -9.53
CA GLU A 32 12.17 8.73 -8.86
C GLU A 32 11.93 8.40 -7.39
N GLN A 33 11.24 9.26 -6.64
CA GLN A 33 10.90 9.01 -5.23
C GLN A 33 10.09 7.72 -5.09
N VAL A 34 9.05 7.56 -5.91
CA VAL A 34 8.14 6.41 -5.82
C VAL A 34 8.89 5.11 -6.15
N LEU A 35 9.70 5.11 -7.22
CA LEU A 35 10.48 3.94 -7.61
C LEU A 35 11.55 3.59 -6.58
N ASN A 36 12.27 4.58 -6.05
CA ASN A 36 13.28 4.35 -5.01
C ASN A 36 12.67 3.71 -3.77
N ILE A 37 11.51 4.19 -3.31
CA ILE A 37 10.80 3.59 -2.17
C ILE A 37 10.30 2.19 -2.52
N ALA A 38 9.74 1.99 -3.72
CA ALA A 38 9.27 0.66 -4.15
C ALA A 38 10.41 -0.37 -4.14
N HIS A 39 11.60 0.01 -4.62
CA HIS A 39 12.78 -0.84 -4.58
C HIS A 39 13.25 -1.14 -3.15
N GLN A 40 13.24 -0.16 -2.25
CA GLN A 40 13.59 -0.38 -0.83
C GLN A 40 12.58 -1.29 -0.12
N LEU A 41 11.29 -1.15 -0.42
CA LEU A 41 10.23 -1.95 0.20
C LEU A 41 10.18 -3.39 -0.32
N LYS A 42 10.74 -3.66 -1.51
CA LYS A 42 10.77 -5.00 -2.11
C LYS A 42 11.47 -6.03 -1.21
N ASP A 43 12.50 -5.59 -0.48
CA ASP A 43 13.28 -6.45 0.42
C ASP A 43 12.77 -6.41 1.88
N SER A 44 11.54 -5.90 2.09
CA SER A 44 10.85 -5.85 3.39
C SER A 44 9.60 -6.74 3.40
N ASP A 45 8.94 -6.88 4.56
CA ASP A 45 7.66 -7.59 4.69
C ASP A 45 6.46 -6.89 4.01
N THR A 46 6.70 -5.79 3.29
CA THR A 46 5.66 -5.03 2.59
C THR A 46 5.07 -5.85 1.43
N THR A 47 3.77 -6.09 1.47
CA THR A 47 3.05 -6.80 0.41
C THR A 47 2.52 -5.84 -0.67
N VAL A 48 2.10 -4.64 -0.28
CA VAL A 48 1.45 -3.67 -1.18
C VAL A 48 2.08 -2.30 -1.04
N LEU A 49 2.48 -1.72 -2.18
CA LEU A 49 2.90 -0.33 -2.28
C LEU A 49 1.68 0.60 -2.34
N ARG A 50 1.63 1.62 -1.47
CA ARG A 50 0.64 2.71 -1.53
C ARG A 50 1.29 4.05 -1.85
N ALA A 51 0.58 4.92 -2.55
CA ALA A 51 0.93 6.33 -2.70
C ALA A 51 -0.32 7.19 -2.88
N GLY A 52 -0.33 8.40 -2.31
CA GLY A 52 -1.44 9.34 -2.49
C GLY A 52 -1.26 10.19 -3.75
N ILE A 53 -2.17 10.07 -4.72
CA ILE A 53 -2.15 10.91 -5.93
C ILE A 53 -2.87 12.25 -5.70
N TRP A 54 -4.04 12.21 -5.06
CA TRP A 54 -4.78 13.41 -4.66
C TRP A 54 -4.71 13.61 -3.15
N LYS A 55 -4.28 14.80 -2.75
CA LYS A 55 -4.27 15.25 -1.36
C LYS A 55 -5.16 16.49 -1.22
N PRO A 56 -6.17 16.49 -0.34
CA PRO A 56 -6.94 17.69 -0.08
C PRO A 56 -6.01 18.76 0.48
N ARG A 57 -5.97 19.91 -0.19
CA ARG A 57 -5.17 21.06 0.21
C ARG A 57 -6.06 22.04 0.95
N THR A 58 -5.76 22.32 2.21
CA THR A 58 -6.50 23.31 3.00
C THR A 58 -6.17 24.74 2.58
N ARG A 59 -5.01 24.95 1.96
CA ARG A 59 -4.60 26.20 1.30
C ARG A 59 -3.99 25.87 -0.06
N PRO A 60 -4.37 26.61 -1.12
CA PRO A 60 -3.77 26.46 -2.44
C PRO A 60 -2.27 26.73 -2.38
#